data_AF-A0A1G9HRA7-F1
#
_entry.id   AF-A0A1G9HRA7-F1
#
_cell.length_a   1.000
_cell.length_b   1.000
_cell.length_c   1.000
_cell.angle_alpha   90.00
_cell.angle_beta   90.00
_cell.angle_gamma   90.00
#
_symmetry.space_group_name_H-M   'P 1'
#
loop_
_entity.id
_entity.type
_entity.pdbx_description
1 polymer ?
#
loop_
_entity_poly.entity_id
_entity_poly.type
_entity_poly.pdbx_seq_one_letter_code
_entity_poly.pdbx_strand_id
1 'polypeptide(L)'
;MPKNRWPLGAYINEARGTMAMREAARRAGISETWWRAIESGTQKVGGVEVSVTVKPETVVIAARTVNADPSKALELADYDPADYQWLLDSPASKDESSVEDHKEWFAGLPREEREEVLAELQRLNVDIELTRGLGRRRSG
;
A
#
# COMPACT_ATOMS: atom_id res chain seq x y z
N MET A 1 -18.71 -14.17 -24.64
CA MET A 1 -18.21 -14.00 -23.25
C MET A 1 -17.98 -12.51 -23.04
N PRO A 2 -18.52 -11.84 -22.01
CA PRO A 2 -18.20 -10.44 -21.83
C PRO A 2 -16.74 -10.35 -21.39
N LYS A 3 -15.88 -9.92 -22.32
CA LYS A 3 -14.50 -9.54 -22.07
C LYS A 3 -14.51 -8.18 -21.36
N ASN A 4 -13.81 -8.12 -20.23
CA ASN A 4 -13.36 -6.92 -19.53
C ASN A 4 -14.42 -6.08 -18.78
N ARG A 5 -14.74 -6.48 -17.54
CA ARG A 5 -15.43 -5.61 -16.55
C ARG A 5 -14.44 -4.77 -15.72
N TRP A 6 -13.13 -5.04 -15.80
CA TRP A 6 -12.14 -4.42 -14.93
C TRP A 6 -11.04 -3.69 -15.73
N PRO A 7 -11.31 -2.45 -16.15
CA PRO A 7 -10.40 -1.72 -17.03
C PRO A 7 -9.10 -1.29 -16.33
N LEU A 8 -9.12 -1.06 -15.01
CA LEU A 8 -7.90 -0.84 -14.21
C LEU A 8 -6.91 -2.00 -14.35
N GLY A 9 -7.38 -3.25 -14.23
CA GLY A 9 -6.49 -4.40 -14.25
C GLY A 9 -5.76 -4.58 -15.58
N ALA A 10 -6.45 -4.33 -16.69
CA ALA A 10 -5.85 -4.33 -18.02
C ALA A 10 -4.78 -3.22 -18.16
N TYR A 11 -5.08 -2.01 -17.66
CA TYR A 11 -4.16 -0.88 -17.69
C TYR A 11 -2.87 -1.15 -16.89
N ILE A 12 -3.00 -1.69 -15.67
CA ILE A 12 -1.85 -2.04 -14.84
C ILE A 12 -1.05 -3.20 -15.43
N ASN A 13 -1.72 -4.20 -16.01
CA ASN A 13 -1.07 -5.34 -16.65
C ASN A 13 -0.24 -4.91 -17.87
N GLU A 14 -0.78 -4.02 -18.70
CA GLU A 14 -0.09 -3.45 -19.86
C GLU A 14 1.14 -2.66 -19.43
N ALA A 15 0.98 -1.76 -18.45
CA ALA A 15 2.10 -0.94 -17.94
C ALA A 15 3.18 -1.79 -17.25
N ARG A 16 2.81 -2.88 -16.56
CA ARG A 16 3.77 -3.81 -15.96
C ARG A 16 4.64 -4.50 -17.04
N GLY A 17 4.09 -4.71 -18.23
CA GLY A 17 4.76 -5.39 -19.34
C GLY A 17 5.27 -6.77 -18.92
N THR A 18 6.58 -6.99 -19.07
CA THR A 18 7.24 -8.27 -18.78
C THR A 18 7.66 -8.44 -17.31
N MET A 19 7.50 -7.41 -16.46
CA MET A 19 7.85 -7.51 -15.04
C MET A 19 6.99 -8.57 -14.35
N ALA A 20 7.59 -9.50 -13.62
CA ALA A 20 6.84 -10.54 -12.92
C ALA A 20 5.90 -9.94 -11.86
N MET A 21 4.71 -10.51 -11.68
CA MET A 21 3.73 -10.06 -10.66
C MET A 21 4.33 -10.01 -9.26
N ARG A 22 5.15 -11.01 -8.90
CA ARG A 22 5.84 -11.06 -7.60
C ARG A 22 6.77 -9.86 -7.40
N GLU A 23 7.51 -9.49 -8.44
CA GLU A 23 8.43 -8.36 -8.38
C GLU A 23 7.67 -7.04 -8.29
N ALA A 24 6.58 -6.89 -9.06
CA ALA A 24 5.73 -5.71 -8.98
C ALA A 24 5.07 -5.57 -7.59
N ALA A 25 4.54 -6.68 -7.05
CA ALA A 25 3.97 -6.73 -5.69
C ALA A 25 4.98 -6.34 -4.62
N ARG A 26 6.21 -6.88 -4.71
CA ARG A 26 7.31 -6.52 -3.81
C ARG A 26 7.64 -5.03 -3.86
N ARG A 27 7.76 -4.45 -5.06
CA ARG A 27 8.03 -3.00 -5.24
C ARG A 27 6.90 -2.10 -4.75
N ALA A 28 5.68 -2.62 -4.73
CA ALA A 28 4.50 -1.93 -4.23
C ALA A 28 4.24 -2.16 -2.73
N GLY A 29 5.03 -3.00 -2.05
CA GLY A 29 4.80 -3.33 -0.65
C GLY A 29 3.51 -4.13 -0.39
N ILE A 30 3.00 -4.89 -1.38
CA ILE A 30 1.79 -5.71 -1.25
C ILE A 30 2.06 -7.18 -1.55
N SER A 31 1.09 -8.05 -1.21
CA SER A 31 1.20 -9.48 -1.54
C SER A 31 0.99 -9.76 -3.03
N GLU A 32 1.64 -10.79 -3.58
CA GLU A 32 1.45 -11.24 -4.97
C GLU A 32 -0.02 -11.60 -5.25
N THR A 33 -0.71 -12.19 -4.28
CA THR A 33 -2.14 -12.49 -4.37
C THR A 33 -2.97 -11.23 -4.54
N TRP A 34 -2.65 -10.17 -3.79
CA TRP A 34 -3.33 -8.88 -3.90
C TRP A 34 -3.04 -8.20 -5.24
N TRP A 35 -1.78 -8.25 -5.69
CA TRP A 35 -1.42 -7.79 -7.04
C TRP A 35 -2.22 -8.51 -8.13
N ARG A 36 -2.35 -9.83 -8.02
CA ARG A 36 -3.16 -10.63 -8.95
C ARG A 36 -4.62 -10.21 -8.93
N ALA A 37 -5.19 -9.95 -7.75
CA ALA A 37 -6.56 -9.49 -7.63
C ALA A 37 -6.77 -8.12 -8.28
N ILE A 38 -5.80 -7.21 -8.16
CA ILE A 38 -5.80 -5.91 -8.84
C ILE A 38 -5.78 -6.09 -10.35
N GLU A 39 -5.01 -7.01 -10.91
CA GLU A 39 -5.01 -7.24 -12.37
C GLU A 39 -6.24 -7.99 -12.87
N SER A 40 -6.74 -8.98 -12.12
CA SER A 40 -7.89 -9.79 -12.55
C SER A 40 -9.24 -9.12 -12.29
N GLY A 41 -9.29 -8.15 -11.38
CA GLY A 41 -10.54 -7.55 -10.91
C GLY A 41 -11.34 -8.45 -9.98
N THR A 42 -10.74 -9.55 -9.52
CA THR A 42 -11.42 -10.57 -8.72
C THR A 42 -10.56 -11.12 -7.60
N GLN A 43 -11.18 -11.54 -6.51
CA GLN A 43 -10.53 -12.24 -5.41
C GLN A 43 -11.32 -13.51 -5.04
N LYS A 44 -10.64 -14.51 -4.48
CA LYS A 44 -11.29 -15.71 -3.96
C LYS A 44 -11.57 -15.55 -2.47
N VAL A 45 -12.85 -15.60 -2.09
CA VAL A 45 -13.30 -15.56 -0.70
C VAL A 45 -14.13 -16.82 -0.45
N GLY A 46 -13.68 -17.70 0.45
CA GLY A 46 -14.38 -18.95 0.74
C GLY A 46 -14.54 -19.88 -0.47
N GLY A 47 -13.62 -19.82 -1.44
CA GLY A 47 -13.70 -20.61 -2.68
C GLY A 47 -14.58 -19.99 -3.78
N VAL A 48 -15.26 -18.89 -3.50
CA VAL A 48 -16.08 -18.14 -4.47
C VAL A 48 -15.29 -16.96 -5.01
N GLU A 49 -15.39 -16.71 -6.32
CA GLU A 49 -14.78 -15.56 -6.97
C GLU A 49 -15.71 -14.34 -6.85
N VAL A 50 -15.20 -13.26 -6.25
CA VAL A 50 -15.94 -12.01 -6.04
C VAL A 50 -15.17 -10.85 -6.65
N SER A 51 -15.88 -9.81 -7.11
CA SER A 51 -15.24 -8.58 -7.62
C SER A 51 -14.40 -7.92 -6.54
N VAL A 52 -13.22 -7.43 -6.93
CA VAL A 52 -12.36 -6.69 -6.02
C VAL A 52 -12.77 -5.22 -6.02
N THR A 53 -12.78 -4.61 -4.84
CA THR A 53 -12.80 -3.15 -4.69
C THR A 53 -11.45 -2.77 -4.07
N VAL A 54 -10.64 -2.05 -4.84
CA VAL A 54 -9.27 -1.68 -4.45
C VAL A 54 -9.31 -0.28 -3.87
N LYS A 55 -8.66 -0.07 -2.72
CA LYS A 55 -8.59 1.27 -2.11
C LYS A 55 -7.82 2.25 -3.01
N PRO A 56 -8.18 3.54 -3.06
CA PRO A 56 -7.50 4.57 -3.86
C PRO A 56 -5.97 4.60 -3.65
N GLU A 57 -5.50 4.45 -2.40
CA GLU A 57 -4.08 4.41 -2.06
C GLU A 57 -3.36 3.27 -2.77
N THR A 58 -4.00 2.10 -2.78
CA THR A 58 -3.43 0.91 -3.44
C THR A 58 -3.41 1.08 -4.95
N VAL A 59 -4.43 1.72 -5.54
CA VAL A 59 -4.46 2.04 -6.98
C VAL A 59 -3.29 2.95 -7.35
N VAL A 60 -3.09 4.03 -6.61
CA VAL A 60 -1.99 4.98 -6.83
C VAL A 60 -0.63 4.31 -6.67
N ILE A 61 -0.44 3.49 -5.62
CA ILE A 61 0.81 2.74 -5.40
C ILE A 61 1.08 1.77 -6.55
N ALA A 62 0.07 1.01 -7.00
CA ALA A 62 0.20 0.04 -8.08
C ALA A 62 0.60 0.75 -9.39
N ALA A 63 -0.10 1.84 -9.74
CA ALA A 63 0.20 2.63 -10.94
C ALA A 63 1.63 3.19 -10.93
N ARG A 64 2.04 3.83 -9.83
CA ARG A 64 3.40 4.37 -9.67
C ARG A 64 4.47 3.28 -9.76
N THR A 65 4.18 2.07 -9.26
CA THR A 65 5.11 0.94 -9.28
C THR A 65 5.45 0.48 -10.68
N VAL A 66 4.47 0.51 -11.59
CA VAL A 66 4.63 0.15 -13.00
C VAL A 66 4.81 1.36 -13.91
N ASN A 67 5.05 2.55 -13.33
CA ASN A 67 5.27 3.80 -14.04
C ASN A 67 4.09 4.22 -14.94
N ALA A 68 2.86 3.87 -14.52
CA ALA A 68 1.61 4.29 -15.14
C ALA A 68 1.09 5.59 -14.50
N ASP A 69 0.19 6.29 -15.20
CA ASP A 69 -0.47 7.50 -14.69
C ASP A 69 -1.44 7.13 -13.54
N PRO A 70 -1.19 7.60 -12.30
CA PRO A 70 -2.04 7.28 -11.16
C PRO A 70 -3.42 7.93 -11.24
N SER A 71 -3.54 9.10 -11.87
CA SER A 71 -4.84 9.77 -12.06
C SER A 71 -5.72 8.94 -12.97
N LYS A 72 -5.13 8.44 -14.06
CA LYS A 72 -5.85 7.55 -14.97
C LYS A 72 -6.23 6.23 -14.30
N ALA A 73 -5.36 5.68 -13.47
CA ALA A 73 -5.65 4.45 -12.74
C ALA A 73 -6.84 4.63 -11.77
N LEU A 74 -6.96 5.77 -11.10
CA LEU A 74 -8.11 6.10 -10.24
C LEU A 74 -9.41 6.17 -11.04
N GLU A 75 -9.43 6.86 -12.18
CA GLU A 75 -10.62 6.92 -13.06
C GLU A 75 -11.07 5.53 -13.49
N LEU A 76 -10.13 4.65 -13.86
CA LEU A 76 -10.42 3.28 -14.29
C LEU A 76 -10.88 2.36 -13.15
N ALA A 77 -10.75 2.83 -11.91
CA ALA A 77 -11.25 2.17 -10.71
C ALA A 77 -12.54 2.82 -10.17
N ASP A 78 -13.19 3.68 -10.96
CA ASP A 78 -14.38 4.47 -10.60
C ASP A 78 -14.16 5.46 -9.43
N TYR A 79 -12.94 5.99 -9.30
CA TYR A 79 -12.64 7.11 -8.39
C TYR A 79 -12.48 8.42 -9.18
N ASP A 80 -12.97 9.53 -8.61
CA ASP A 80 -12.67 10.87 -9.12
C ASP A 80 -11.26 11.29 -8.64
N PRO A 81 -10.28 11.48 -9.54
CA PRO A 81 -8.93 11.89 -9.14
C PRO A 81 -8.90 13.19 -8.32
N ALA A 82 -9.86 14.10 -8.52
CA ALA A 82 -9.91 15.38 -7.82
C ALA A 82 -10.10 15.20 -6.30
N ASP A 83 -10.87 14.19 -5.88
CA ASP A 83 -11.09 13.85 -4.48
C ASP A 83 -9.81 13.32 -3.79
N TYR A 84 -8.85 12.88 -4.60
CA TYR A 84 -7.62 12.22 -4.18
C TYR A 84 -6.36 12.99 -4.58
N GLN A 85 -6.48 14.29 -4.88
CA GLN A 85 -5.35 15.13 -5.28
C GLN A 85 -4.19 15.07 -4.27
N TRP A 86 -4.51 14.99 -2.98
CA TRP A 86 -3.51 14.84 -1.91
C TRP A 86 -2.69 13.55 -2.02
N LEU A 87 -3.21 12.45 -2.58
CA LEU A 87 -2.42 11.26 -2.89
C LEU A 87 -1.50 11.48 -4.10
N LEU A 88 -2.03 12.14 -5.13
CA LEU A 88 -1.34 12.37 -6.40
C LEU A 88 -0.15 13.31 -6.23
N ASP A 89 -0.32 14.34 -5.40
CA ASP A 89 0.71 15.32 -5.05
C ASP A 89 1.73 14.80 -4.05
N SER A 90 1.34 13.79 -3.25
CA SER A 90 2.25 13.19 -2.28
C SER A 90 3.40 12.52 -3.02
N PRO A 91 4.67 12.94 -2.79
CA PRO A 91 5.81 12.30 -3.42
C PRO A 91 5.74 10.83 -3.07
N ALA A 92 5.80 9.96 -4.09
CA ALA A 92 5.74 8.52 -3.91
C ALA A 92 6.72 8.15 -2.79
N SER A 93 6.21 7.86 -1.59
CA SER A 93 7.01 7.61 -0.39
C SER A 93 7.72 6.28 -0.55
N LYS A 94 8.77 6.30 -1.36
CA LYS A 94 9.73 5.22 -1.59
C LYS A 94 11.03 5.47 -0.83
N ASP A 95 11.00 6.32 0.18
CA ASP A 95 12.05 6.30 1.18
C ASP A 95 11.65 5.32 2.28
N GLU A 96 11.99 4.03 2.06
CA GLU A 96 12.23 3.12 3.18
C GLU A 96 13.32 3.69 4.11
N SER A 97 14.20 4.57 3.59
CA SER A 97 15.09 5.40 4.42
C SER A 97 14.28 6.19 5.44
N SER A 98 13.21 6.89 5.06
CA SER A 98 12.43 7.73 5.98
C SER A 98 11.85 6.91 7.13
N VAL A 99 11.32 5.71 6.89
CA VAL A 99 10.77 4.88 7.98
C VAL A 99 11.87 4.35 8.90
N GLU A 100 13.00 3.89 8.36
CA GLU A 100 14.10 3.37 9.18
C GLU A 100 14.87 4.50 9.89
N ASP A 101 15.06 5.65 9.22
CA ASP A 101 15.62 6.89 9.77
C ASP A 101 14.76 7.43 10.91
N HIS A 102 13.42 7.36 10.80
CA HIS A 102 12.51 7.74 11.87
C HIS A 102 12.53 6.74 13.04
N LYS A 103 12.72 5.44 12.77
CA LYS A 103 12.91 4.44 13.83
C LYS A 103 14.24 4.63 14.55
N GLU A 104 15.32 4.87 13.83
CA GLU A 104 16.64 5.11 14.41
C GLU A 104 16.67 6.40 15.23
N TRP A 105 16.06 7.48 14.71
CA TRP A 105 15.86 8.72 15.46
C TRP A 105 15.07 8.47 16.74
N PHE A 106 13.89 7.82 16.65
CA PHE A 106 13.07 7.53 17.83
C PHE A 106 13.77 6.59 18.82
N ALA A 107 14.51 5.58 18.33
CA ALA A 107 15.26 4.66 19.16
C ALA A 107 16.45 5.35 19.88
N GLY A 108 17.04 6.36 19.25
CA GLY A 108 18.13 7.18 19.77
C GLY A 108 17.71 8.22 20.81
N LEU A 109 16.41 8.54 20.90
CA LEU A 109 15.90 9.48 21.91
C LEU A 109 16.04 8.92 23.34
N PRO A 110 16.36 9.77 24.33
CA PRO A 110 16.22 9.46 25.74
C PRO A 110 14.80 8.98 26.07
N ARG A 111 14.68 8.16 27.12
CA ARG A 111 13.38 7.59 27.52
C ARG A 111 12.31 8.67 27.76
N GLU A 112 12.68 9.77 28.38
CA GLU A 112 11.78 10.89 28.71
C GLU A 112 11.25 11.56 27.43
N GLU A 113 12.13 11.88 26.47
CA GLU A 113 11.75 12.45 25.18
C GLU A 113 10.87 11.48 24.34
N ARG A 114 11.12 10.16 24.42
CA ARG A 114 10.24 9.17 23.79
C ARG A 114 8.84 9.17 24.39
N GLU A 115 8.73 9.31 25.72
CA GLU A 115 7.45 9.32 26.42
C GLU A 115 6.64 10.58 26.07
N GLU A 116 7.29 11.73 25.89
CA GLU A 116 6.66 12.97 25.42
C GLU A 116 6.14 12.83 23.98
N VAL A 117 6.95 12.29 23.07
CA VAL A 117 6.53 12.06 21.67
C VAL A 117 5.33 11.10 21.62
N LEU A 118 5.34 10.03 22.41
CA LEU A 118 4.21 9.10 22.48
C LEU A 118 2.95 9.75 23.06
N ALA A 119 3.09 10.57 24.10
CA ALA A 119 1.98 11.30 24.70
C ALA A 119 1.35 12.30 23.70
N GLU A 120 2.18 12.99 22.92
CA GLU A 120 1.73 13.93 21.91
C GLU A 120 1.02 13.22 20.74
N LEU A 121 1.55 12.09 20.27
CA LEU A 121 0.88 11.29 19.23
C LEU A 121 -0.47 10.72 19.72
N GLN A 122 -0.54 10.31 20.99
CA GLN A 122 -1.82 9.91 21.62
C GLN A 122 -2.79 11.07 21.71
N ARG A 123 -2.33 12.28 22.07
CA ARG A 123 -3.15 13.50 22.09
C ARG A 123 -3.73 13.82 20.72
N LEU A 124 -2.97 13.54 19.66
CA LEU A 124 -3.38 13.75 18.26
C LEU A 124 -4.27 12.62 17.71
N ASN A 125 -4.60 11.62 18.53
CA ASN A 125 -5.47 10.50 18.16
C ASN A 125 -4.94 9.71 16.94
N VAL A 126 -3.61 9.63 16.82
CA VAL A 126 -2.94 8.79 15.83
C VAL A 126 -2.92 7.35 16.36
N ASP A 127 -3.48 6.40 15.58
CA ASP A 127 -3.41 4.98 15.91
C ASP A 127 -1.95 4.48 15.72
N ILE A 128 -1.24 4.29 16.84
CA ILE A 128 0.13 3.77 16.83
C ILE A 128 0.08 2.25 17.06
N GLU A 129 0.20 1.47 15.99
CA GLU A 129 0.55 0.05 16.12
C GLU A 129 2.04 -0.08 16.49
N LEU A 130 2.36 0.01 17.78
CA LEU A 130 3.68 -0.40 18.27
C LEU A 130 3.78 -1.92 18.13
N THR A 131 4.33 -2.41 17.03
CA THR A 131 4.72 -3.82 16.89
C THR A 131 5.61 -4.20 18.06
N ARG A 132 5.06 -4.99 18.99
CA ARG A 132 5.75 -5.62 20.12
C ARG A 132 6.73 -6.68 19.59
N GLY A 133 7.80 -6.24 18.94
CA GLY A 133 8.92 -7.08 18.56
C GLY A 133 9.95 -7.13 19.69
N LEU A 134 9.64 -7.76 20.83
CA LEU A 134 10.67 -8.19 21.79
C LEU A 134 10.13 -9.34 22.68
N GLY A 135 10.57 -10.57 22.37
CA GLY A 135 10.92 -11.60 23.34
C GLY A 135 9.81 -12.27 24.18
N ARG A 136 9.34 -13.45 23.72
CA ARG A 136 9.20 -14.61 24.63
C ARG A 136 9.77 -15.85 23.98
N ARG A 137 11.04 -16.13 24.27
CA ARG A 137 11.50 -17.51 24.42
C ARG A 137 10.75 -18.09 25.63
N ARG A 138 9.99 -19.16 25.42
CA ARG A 138 9.83 -20.19 26.45
C ARG A 138 10.36 -21.48 25.88
N SER A 139 11.57 -21.79 26.33
CA SER A 139 12.10 -23.15 26.41
C SER A 139 11.37 -23.90 27.52
N GLY A 140 11.22 -25.21 27.38
CA GLY A 140 10.77 -26.13 28.42
C GLY A 140 9.39 -26.71 28.17
#